data_AF-A0A1B9IEG2-F1
#
_entry.id   AF-A0A1B9IEG2-F1
#
_cell.length_a   1.000
_cell.length_b   1.000
_cell.length_c   1.000
_cell.angle_alpha   90.00
_cell.angle_beta   90.00
_cell.angle_gamma   90.00
#
_symmetry.space_group_name_H-M   'P 1'
#
loop_
_entity.id
_entity.type
_entity.pdbx_description
1 polymer ?
#
loop_
_entity_poly.entity_id
_entity_poly.type
_entity_poly.pdbx_seq_one_letter_code
_entity_poly.pdbx_strand_id
1 'polypeptide(L)'
;MSRCPDARICENVFESVIQKEGILDKIDLSIGYIGTPNKTEPLGVTCKHGQIECIGNSHQLCLYKHLPIDKAYAIIQCQNYPSSFPKEIGTIESIKKCVNTVGIDWIKSGIGKCIQIKKLGKEAKILLKENVQKVYEKGIKTSCTIDIDSTIEKYGKRRCIVDGGVWKGCDDGHTPQDFIRVIEEEYKNLQGKKFD
;
A
#
# COMPACT_ATOMS: atom_id res chain seq x y z
N MET A 1 -0.08 -1.05 -6.89
CA MET A 1 0.95 -1.74 -7.71
C MET A 1 2.29 -1.12 -7.38
N SER A 2 3.29 -1.89 -6.90
CA SER A 2 4.53 -1.33 -6.35
C SER A 2 5.39 -0.55 -7.35
N ARG A 3 5.20 -0.75 -8.66
CA ARG A 3 5.99 -0.09 -9.71
C ARG A 3 5.20 0.95 -10.51
N CYS A 4 3.98 1.27 -10.08
CA CYS A 4 3.10 2.17 -10.82
C CYS A 4 3.37 3.64 -10.46
N PRO A 5 3.59 4.53 -11.45
CA PRO A 5 3.76 5.96 -11.18
C PRO A 5 2.58 6.61 -10.46
N ASP A 6 1.35 6.20 -10.77
CA ASP A 6 0.14 6.70 -10.10
C ASP A 6 0.02 6.18 -8.66
N ALA A 7 0.54 4.98 -8.36
CA ALA A 7 0.66 4.49 -6.98
C ALA A 7 1.55 5.38 -6.13
N ARG A 8 2.71 5.78 -6.68
CA ARG A 8 3.64 6.69 -6.00
C ARG A 8 2.99 8.02 -5.61
N ILE A 9 2.07 8.54 -6.43
CA ILE A 9 1.34 9.78 -6.12
C ILE A 9 0.49 9.60 -4.86
N CYS A 10 -0.31 8.54 -4.78
CA CYS A 10 -1.08 8.23 -3.59
C CYS A 10 -0.21 7.95 -2.37
N GLU A 11 0.85 7.16 -2.52
CA GLU A 11 1.77 6.81 -1.45
C GLU A 11 2.42 8.07 -0.87
N ASN A 12 2.82 9.04 -1.69
CA ASN A 12 3.37 10.31 -1.23
C ASN A 12 2.34 11.15 -0.46
N VAL A 13 1.07 11.18 -0.91
CA VAL A 13 0.00 11.86 -0.17
C VAL A 13 -0.25 11.17 1.17
N PHE A 14 -0.36 9.85 1.17
CA PHE A 14 -0.65 9.07 2.38
C PHE A 14 0.49 9.03 3.37
N GLU A 15 1.75 9.23 2.95
CA GLU A 15 2.85 9.47 3.89
C GLU A 15 2.54 10.66 4.80
N SER A 16 2.12 11.77 4.20
CA SER A 16 1.80 12.99 4.95
C SER A 16 0.57 12.79 5.83
N VAL A 17 -0.40 11.97 5.37
CA VAL A 17 -1.55 11.57 6.19
C VAL A 17 -1.08 10.78 7.39
N ILE A 18 -0.27 9.73 7.21
CA ILE A 18 0.21 8.82 8.26
C ILE A 18 1.09 9.52 9.29
N GLN A 19 1.85 10.53 8.88
CA GLN A 19 2.69 11.33 9.77
C GLN A 19 1.87 12.32 10.62
N LYS A 20 0.58 12.52 10.35
CA LYS A 20 -0.28 13.37 11.19
C LYS A 20 -0.43 12.75 12.57
N GLU A 21 -0.06 13.52 13.59
CA GLU A 21 -0.20 13.11 14.98
C GLU A 21 -1.62 12.63 15.30
N GLY A 22 -1.72 11.46 15.93
CA GLY A 22 -2.98 10.84 16.36
C GLY A 22 -3.86 10.30 15.22
N ILE A 23 -3.39 10.27 13.96
CA ILE A 23 -4.16 9.70 12.85
C ILE A 23 -4.20 8.17 12.89
N LEU A 24 -3.11 7.55 13.36
CA LEU A 24 -2.95 6.10 13.36
C LEU A 24 -3.95 5.41 14.29
N ASP A 25 -4.39 6.10 15.34
CA ASP A 25 -5.41 5.61 16.26
C ASP A 25 -6.83 5.67 15.67
N LYS A 26 -7.00 6.34 14.51
CA LYS A 26 -8.29 6.59 13.87
C LYS A 26 -8.50 5.82 12.57
N ILE A 27 -7.51 5.03 12.13
CA ILE A 27 -7.57 4.31 10.86
C ILE A 27 -7.35 2.81 11.06
N ASP A 28 -8.05 2.02 10.24
CA ASP A 28 -7.71 0.63 9.95
C ASP A 28 -7.28 0.54 8.48
N LEU A 29 -5.97 0.59 8.24
CA LEU A 29 -5.43 0.69 6.89
C LEU A 29 -5.19 -0.69 6.28
N SER A 30 -5.91 -0.98 5.19
CA SER A 30 -5.69 -2.17 4.37
C SER A 30 -5.01 -1.81 3.04
N ILE A 31 -4.03 -2.61 2.63
CA ILE A 31 -3.28 -2.41 1.39
C ILE A 31 -3.61 -3.50 0.37
N GLY A 32 -3.82 -3.10 -0.88
CA GLY A 32 -4.11 -4.01 -1.99
C GLY A 32 -3.20 -3.79 -3.20
N TYR A 33 -2.66 -4.88 -3.74
CA TYR A 33 -1.90 -4.89 -4.98
C TYR A 33 -2.72 -5.49 -6.11
N ILE A 34 -2.82 -4.75 -7.21
CA ILE A 34 -3.46 -5.22 -8.44
C ILE A 34 -2.56 -6.24 -9.14
N GLY A 35 -3.16 -7.35 -9.53
CA GLY A 35 -2.60 -8.41 -10.34
C GLY A 35 -3.71 -9.37 -10.76
N THR A 36 -3.37 -10.37 -11.56
CA THR A 36 -4.30 -11.42 -11.99
C THR A 36 -3.84 -12.75 -11.42
N PRO A 37 -4.69 -13.51 -10.70
CA PRO A 37 -4.38 -14.88 -10.31
C PRO A 37 -4.03 -15.71 -11.54
N ASN A 38 -2.83 -16.30 -11.56
CA ASN A 38 -2.37 -17.09 -12.70
C ASN A 38 -1.47 -18.24 -12.25
N LYS A 39 -2.01 -19.47 -12.29
CA LYS A 39 -1.31 -20.67 -11.80
C LYS A 39 -0.09 -21.06 -12.64
N THR A 40 0.05 -20.56 -13.86
CA THR A 40 1.21 -20.87 -14.72
C THR A 40 2.43 -20.01 -14.36
N GLU A 41 2.23 -18.89 -13.66
CA GLU A 41 3.33 -18.03 -13.21
C GLU A 41 4.06 -18.62 -12.01
N PRO A 42 5.39 -18.43 -11.86
CA PRO A 42 6.16 -18.94 -10.73
C PRO A 42 5.66 -18.49 -9.35
N LEU A 43 5.03 -17.31 -9.29
CA LEU A 43 4.44 -16.76 -8.07
C LEU A 43 2.92 -16.95 -7.99
N GLY A 44 2.30 -17.59 -8.99
CA GLY A 44 0.86 -17.79 -9.07
C GLY A 44 0.06 -16.53 -9.38
N VAL A 45 0.72 -15.46 -9.82
CA VAL A 45 0.16 -14.14 -10.12
C VAL A 45 0.87 -13.56 -11.33
N THR A 46 0.10 -12.98 -12.25
CA THR A 46 0.62 -12.10 -13.31
C THR A 46 0.47 -10.64 -12.87
N CYS A 47 1.56 -9.89 -12.89
CA CYS A 47 1.59 -8.45 -12.60
C CYS A 47 1.80 -7.64 -13.89
N LYS A 48 1.29 -6.40 -13.93
CA LYS A 48 1.27 -5.57 -15.15
C LYS A 48 2.68 -5.19 -15.59
N HIS A 49 3.59 -4.92 -14.66
CA HIS A 49 4.97 -4.56 -14.94
C HIS A 49 5.93 -5.75 -14.81
N GLY A 50 5.43 -6.96 -15.10
CA GLY A 50 6.19 -8.20 -15.12
C GLY A 50 6.51 -8.75 -13.73
N GLN A 51 7.32 -9.82 -13.71
CA GLN A 51 7.55 -10.60 -12.49
C GLN A 51 8.23 -9.81 -11.36
N ILE A 52 9.07 -8.83 -11.72
CA ILE A 52 9.76 -7.99 -10.75
C ILE A 52 8.77 -7.12 -9.95
N GLU A 53 7.65 -6.71 -10.54
CA GLU A 53 6.56 -6.05 -9.80
C GLU A 53 5.92 -7.00 -8.79
N CYS A 54 5.67 -8.25 -9.16
CA CYS A 54 5.11 -9.22 -8.22
C CYS A 54 6.04 -9.44 -7.01
N ILE A 55 7.36 -9.48 -7.25
CA ILE A 55 8.36 -9.55 -6.18
C ILE A 55 8.34 -8.27 -5.32
N GLY A 56 8.25 -7.09 -5.95
CA GLY A 56 8.10 -5.81 -5.25
C GLY A 56 6.85 -5.75 -4.37
N ASN A 57 5.70 -6.17 -4.90
CA ASN A 57 4.44 -6.28 -4.16
C ASN A 57 4.62 -7.22 -2.96
N SER A 58 5.25 -8.38 -3.16
CA SER A 58 5.56 -9.33 -2.08
C SER A 58 6.47 -8.74 -0.99
N HIS A 59 7.51 -7.99 -1.37
CA HIS A 59 8.39 -7.33 -0.41
C HIS A 59 7.60 -6.35 0.45
N GLN A 60 6.81 -5.47 -0.18
CA GLN A 60 6.03 -4.47 0.54
C GLN A 60 4.93 -5.11 1.42
N LEU A 61 4.30 -6.20 0.97
CA LEU A 61 3.39 -6.99 1.81
C LEU A 61 4.06 -7.59 3.04
N CYS A 62 5.31 -8.03 2.94
CA CYS A 62 6.08 -8.44 4.12
C CYS A 62 6.32 -7.27 5.09
N LEU A 63 6.56 -6.05 4.59
CA LEU A 63 6.70 -4.87 5.46
C LEU A 63 5.42 -4.63 6.25
N TYR A 64 4.27 -4.55 5.56
CA TYR A 64 2.96 -4.35 6.21
C TYR A 64 2.59 -5.47 7.18
N LYS A 65 3.06 -6.70 6.95
CA LYS A 65 2.79 -7.84 7.82
C LYS A 65 3.60 -7.80 9.12
N HIS A 66 4.83 -7.30 9.07
CA HIS A 66 5.82 -7.49 10.14
C HIS A 66 6.23 -6.20 10.84
N LEU A 67 5.85 -5.03 10.30
CA LEU A 67 6.23 -3.73 10.84
C LEU A 67 4.99 -2.91 11.20
N PRO A 68 5.11 -1.98 12.17
CA PRO A 68 4.17 -0.88 12.33
C PRO A 68 4.00 -0.11 11.01
N ILE A 69 2.79 0.40 10.79
CA ILE A 69 2.39 0.98 9.50
C ILE A 69 3.23 2.20 9.11
N ASP A 70 3.61 3.04 10.07
CA ASP A 70 4.51 4.18 9.88
C ASP A 70 5.88 3.73 9.38
N LYS A 71 6.44 2.65 9.94
CA LYS A 71 7.72 2.09 9.51
C LYS A 71 7.64 1.44 8.13
N ALA A 72 6.56 0.71 7.86
CA ALA A 72 6.33 0.12 6.54
C ALA A 72 6.23 1.21 5.46
N TYR A 73 5.47 2.28 5.72
CA TYR A 73 5.32 3.42 4.81
C TYR A 73 6.64 4.18 4.61
N ALA A 74 7.40 4.45 5.67
CA ALA A 74 8.71 5.11 5.55
C ALA A 74 9.67 4.32 4.64
N ILE A 75 9.65 2.98 4.69
CA ILE A 75 10.46 2.13 3.79
C ILE A 75 9.96 2.25 2.34
N ILE A 76 8.64 2.28 2.12
CA ILE A 76 8.05 2.45 0.78
C ILE A 76 8.38 3.83 0.20
N GLN A 77 8.35 4.90 1.01
CA GLN A 77 8.78 6.22 0.57
C GLN A 77 10.25 6.24 0.14
N CYS A 78 11.12 5.56 0.89
CA CYS A 78 12.50 5.39 0.47
C CYS A 78 12.61 4.72 -0.90
N GLN A 79 11.71 3.78 -1.25
CA GLN A 79 11.69 3.17 -2.59
C GLN A 79 11.19 4.12 -3.68
N ASN A 80 10.38 5.12 -3.32
CA ASN A 80 9.77 6.08 -4.24
C ASN A 80 10.69 7.24 -4.65
N TYR A 81 11.69 7.55 -3.81
CA TYR A 81 12.56 8.73 -3.97
C TYR A 81 13.66 8.63 -5.06
N PRO A 82 14.33 7.47 -5.30
CA PRO A 82 15.42 7.39 -6.25
C PRO A 82 15.01 7.85 -7.66
N SER A 83 15.91 8.56 -8.35
CA SER A 83 15.71 8.95 -9.76
C SER A 83 15.54 7.75 -10.70
N SER A 84 15.98 6.56 -10.26
CA SER A 84 15.78 5.30 -10.96
C SER A 84 14.38 4.71 -10.77
N PHE A 85 13.48 5.30 -9.97
CA PHE A 85 12.12 4.80 -9.78
C PHE A 85 11.42 4.54 -11.15
N PRO A 86 10.71 3.41 -11.30
CA PRO A 86 10.49 2.31 -10.35
C PRO A 86 11.50 1.15 -10.51
N LYS A 87 12.61 1.34 -11.24
CA LYS A 87 13.47 0.27 -11.78
C LYS A 87 13.92 -0.75 -10.73
N GLU A 88 14.30 -0.27 -9.55
CA GLU A 88 14.88 -1.10 -8.48
C GLU A 88 13.85 -1.82 -7.60
N ILE A 89 12.56 -1.47 -7.68
CA ILE A 89 11.54 -2.04 -6.78
C ILE A 89 11.34 -3.52 -7.08
N GLY A 90 11.57 -4.38 -6.09
CA GLY A 90 11.56 -5.84 -6.23
C GLY A 90 12.95 -6.47 -6.21
N THR A 91 14.02 -5.69 -6.21
CA THR A 91 15.37 -6.21 -5.94
C THR A 91 15.63 -6.34 -4.44
N ILE A 92 16.49 -7.28 -4.04
CA ILE A 92 16.93 -7.42 -2.65
C ILE A 92 17.75 -6.21 -2.19
N GLU A 93 18.53 -5.61 -3.11
CA GLU A 93 19.31 -4.40 -2.83
C GLU A 93 18.41 -3.23 -2.45
N SER A 94 17.37 -2.95 -3.26
CA SER A 94 16.41 -1.88 -3.00
C SER A 94 15.77 -2.01 -1.62
N ILE A 95 15.19 -3.17 -1.32
CA ILE A 95 14.46 -3.36 -0.05
C ILE A 95 15.39 -3.32 1.16
N LYS A 96 16.59 -3.94 1.08
CA LYS A 96 17.56 -3.89 2.18
C LYS A 96 18.07 -2.49 2.41
N LYS A 97 18.38 -1.74 1.35
CA LYS A 97 18.81 -0.35 1.45
C LYS A 97 17.77 0.46 2.24
N CYS A 98 16.50 0.38 1.84
CA CYS A 98 15.46 1.17 2.49
C CYS A 98 15.11 0.71 3.91
N VAL A 99 15.11 -0.60 4.17
CA VAL A 99 15.00 -1.14 5.54
C VAL A 99 16.11 -0.59 6.44
N ASN A 100 17.36 -0.60 5.95
CA ASN A 100 18.51 -0.08 6.70
C ASN A 100 18.41 1.43 6.91
N THR A 101 17.95 2.20 5.90
CA THR A 101 17.73 3.64 6.01
C THR A 101 16.76 4.00 7.13
N VAL A 102 15.70 3.19 7.33
CA VAL A 102 14.70 3.40 8.39
C VAL A 102 15.17 2.85 9.75
N GLY A 103 16.33 2.17 9.80
CA GLY A 103 16.90 1.63 11.03
C GLY A 103 16.22 0.34 11.51
N ILE A 104 15.57 -0.42 10.62
CA ILE A 104 14.90 -1.68 10.96
C ILE A 104 15.89 -2.84 10.84
N ASP A 105 15.98 -3.67 11.89
CA ASP A 105 16.79 -4.88 11.86
C ASP A 105 16.15 -5.94 10.95
N TRP A 106 16.85 -6.32 9.88
CA TRP A 106 16.36 -7.26 8.86
C TRP A 106 15.92 -8.62 9.42
N ILE A 107 16.59 -9.13 10.45
CA ILE A 107 16.34 -10.47 11.00
C ILE A 107 15.31 -10.39 12.11
N LYS A 108 15.54 -9.52 13.11
CA LYS A 108 14.70 -9.39 14.30
C LYS A 108 13.29 -8.91 13.98
N SER A 109 13.13 -8.09 12.93
CA SER A 109 11.80 -7.64 12.50
C SER A 109 10.98 -8.72 11.79
N GLY A 110 11.54 -9.89 11.46
CA GLY A 110 10.81 -10.95 10.74
C GLY A 110 10.74 -10.76 9.22
N ILE A 111 10.95 -9.55 8.69
CA ILE A 111 10.91 -9.27 7.24
C ILE A 111 11.92 -10.13 6.47
N GLY A 112 13.10 -10.39 7.04
CA GLY A 112 14.12 -11.20 6.39
C GLY A 112 13.73 -12.66 6.20
N LYS A 113 12.92 -13.20 7.12
CA LYS A 113 12.35 -14.55 7.02
C LYS A 113 11.21 -14.59 5.99
N CYS A 114 10.41 -13.52 5.92
CA CYS A 114 9.31 -13.39 4.96
C CYS A 114 9.83 -13.27 3.52
N ILE A 115 10.78 -12.35 3.29
CA ILE A 115 11.32 -12.04 1.95
C ILE A 115 12.29 -13.11 1.47
N GLN A 116 13.29 -13.47 2.28
CA GLN A 116 14.44 -14.32 1.93
C GLN A 116 15.29 -13.79 0.75
N ILE A 117 16.61 -13.98 0.81
CA ILE A 117 17.56 -13.36 -0.16
C ILE A 117 17.69 -14.15 -1.46
N LYS A 118 17.81 -15.48 -1.39
CA LYS A 118 18.11 -16.33 -2.56
C LYS A 118 16.88 -16.66 -3.39
N LYS A 119 15.74 -16.79 -2.73
CA LYS A 119 14.44 -17.11 -3.31
C LYS A 119 13.38 -16.46 -2.47
N LEU A 120 12.29 -15.99 -3.06
CA LEU A 120 11.19 -15.40 -2.31
C LEU A 120 10.62 -16.41 -1.30
N GLY A 121 10.46 -15.99 -0.04
CA GLY A 121 9.97 -16.83 1.04
C GLY A 121 8.54 -17.32 0.85
N LYS A 122 8.19 -18.44 1.50
CA LYS A 122 6.85 -19.06 1.39
C LYS A 122 5.75 -18.10 1.85
N GLU A 123 5.99 -17.38 2.94
CA GLU A 123 5.05 -16.39 3.48
C GLU A 123 4.79 -15.26 2.50
N ALA A 124 5.84 -14.65 1.94
CA ALA A 124 5.71 -13.60 0.92
C ALA A 124 4.89 -14.04 -0.30
N LYS A 125 5.03 -15.30 -0.73
CA LYS A 125 4.24 -15.89 -1.82
C LYS A 125 2.76 -16.04 -1.46
N ILE A 126 2.46 -16.47 -0.23
CA ILE A 126 1.09 -16.63 0.25
C ILE A 126 0.44 -15.24 0.35
N LEU A 127 1.11 -14.29 1.00
CA LEU A 127 0.64 -12.91 1.13
C LEU A 127 0.30 -12.31 -0.23
N LEU A 128 1.18 -12.48 -1.23
CA LEU A 128 0.93 -11.98 -2.59
C LEU A 128 -0.32 -12.58 -3.21
N LYS A 129 -0.47 -13.91 -3.18
CA LYS A 129 -1.60 -14.61 -3.79
C LYS A 129 -2.93 -14.19 -3.15
N GLU A 130 -2.98 -14.19 -1.81
CA GLU A 130 -4.18 -13.81 -1.08
C GLU A 130 -4.54 -12.35 -1.28
N ASN A 131 -3.55 -11.46 -1.26
CA ASN A 131 -3.75 -10.03 -1.46
C ASN A 131 -4.29 -9.74 -2.87
N VAL A 132 -3.65 -10.31 -3.90
CA VAL A 132 -4.06 -10.13 -5.29
C VAL A 132 -5.44 -10.73 -5.55
N GLN A 133 -5.73 -11.92 -5.02
CA GLN A 133 -7.05 -12.55 -5.14
C GLN A 133 -8.15 -11.62 -4.61
N LYS A 134 -7.97 -11.05 -3.41
CA LYS A 134 -8.93 -10.11 -2.81
C LYS A 134 -9.15 -8.87 -3.66
N VAL A 135 -8.09 -8.30 -4.22
CA VAL A 135 -8.20 -7.08 -5.07
C VAL A 135 -8.86 -7.41 -6.41
N TYR A 136 -8.54 -8.57 -6.99
CA TYR A 136 -9.13 -9.06 -8.22
C TYR A 136 -10.64 -9.30 -8.09
N GLU A 137 -11.08 -9.96 -7.01
CA GLU A 137 -12.49 -10.21 -6.72
C GLU A 137 -13.29 -8.91 -6.50
N LYS A 138 -12.66 -7.89 -5.91
CA LYS A 138 -13.25 -6.54 -5.75
C LYS A 138 -13.35 -5.77 -7.07
N GLY A 139 -12.80 -6.28 -8.18
CA GLY A 139 -12.84 -5.63 -9.48
C GLY A 139 -12.06 -4.32 -9.57
N ILE A 140 -11.08 -4.10 -8.68
CA ILE A 140 -10.24 -2.90 -8.68
C ILE A 140 -9.19 -3.02 -9.79
N LYS A 141 -9.24 -2.11 -10.77
CA LYS A 141 -8.40 -2.18 -11.99
C LYS A 141 -7.39 -1.04 -12.12
N THR A 142 -7.56 0.04 -11.35
CA THR A 142 -6.72 1.24 -11.45
C THR A 142 -5.85 1.39 -10.22
N SER A 143 -4.54 1.41 -10.42
CA SER A 143 -3.58 1.82 -9.40
C SER A 143 -3.21 3.26 -9.75
N CYS A 144 -3.39 4.25 -8.89
CA CYS A 144 -3.88 4.11 -7.52
C CYS A 144 -5.42 4.19 -7.38
N THR A 145 -5.98 3.44 -6.44
CA THR A 145 -7.34 3.63 -5.90
C THR A 145 -7.23 3.71 -4.38
N ILE A 146 -7.81 4.75 -3.77
CA ILE A 146 -8.02 4.89 -2.33
C ILE A 146 -9.52 4.81 -2.07
N ASP A 147 -9.90 3.94 -1.15
CA ASP A 147 -11.27 3.76 -0.71
C ASP A 147 -11.35 4.06 0.80
N ILE A 148 -12.26 4.95 1.19
CA ILE A 148 -12.62 5.22 2.59
C ILE A 148 -14.13 4.96 2.73
N ASP A 149 -14.52 4.13 3.69
CA ASP A 149 -15.93 4.00 4.07
C ASP A 149 -16.35 5.32 4.70
N SER A 150 -17.38 5.96 4.14
CA SER A 150 -17.66 7.37 4.40
C SER A 150 -19.16 7.64 4.48
N THR A 151 -19.60 8.11 5.64
CA THR A 151 -20.96 8.58 5.92
C THR A 151 -21.21 9.99 5.40
N ILE A 152 -20.17 10.78 5.17
CA ILE A 152 -20.29 12.12 4.58
C ILE A 152 -20.48 12.07 3.06
N GLU A 153 -20.08 10.98 2.42
CA GLU A 153 -20.34 10.74 1.00
C GLU A 153 -21.70 10.08 0.79
N LYS A 154 -22.43 10.56 -0.23
CA LYS A 154 -23.80 10.13 -0.54
C LYS A 154 -23.98 8.61 -0.67
N TYR A 155 -22.94 7.90 -1.07
CA TYR A 155 -22.97 6.46 -1.36
C TYR A 155 -22.31 5.59 -0.28
N GLY A 156 -22.03 6.14 0.91
CA GLY A 156 -21.42 5.38 2.00
C GLY A 156 -19.93 5.11 1.82
N LYS A 157 -19.32 5.66 0.76
CA LYS A 157 -17.95 5.38 0.36
C LYS A 157 -17.37 6.51 -0.47
N ARG A 158 -16.16 6.93 -0.09
CA ARG A 158 -15.32 7.87 -0.82
C ARG A 158 -14.25 7.12 -1.59
N ARG A 159 -14.21 7.28 -2.92
CA ARG A 159 -13.25 6.60 -3.80
C ARG A 159 -12.44 7.60 -4.61
N CYS A 160 -11.17 7.74 -4.28
CA CYS A 160 -10.23 8.59 -5.01
C CYS A 160 -9.36 7.71 -5.92
N ILE A 161 -9.27 8.05 -7.21
CA ILE A 161 -8.46 7.32 -8.18
C ILE A 161 -7.43 8.29 -8.77
N VAL A 162 -6.20 7.83 -8.93
CA VAL A 162 -5.20 8.50 -9.77
C VAL A 162 -5.03 7.68 -11.04
N ASP A 163 -5.24 8.31 -12.18
CA ASP A 163 -5.19 7.69 -13.50
C ASP A 163 -4.50 8.63 -14.48
N GLY A 164 -3.28 8.28 -14.89
CA GLY A 164 -2.45 9.14 -15.73
C GLY A 164 -2.03 10.42 -15.02
N GLY A 165 -1.77 10.34 -13.71
CA GLY A 165 -1.42 11.49 -12.86
C GLY A 165 -2.59 12.42 -12.49
N VAL A 166 -3.83 12.09 -12.88
CA VAL A 166 -5.01 12.92 -12.61
C VAL A 166 -5.89 12.27 -11.54
N TRP A 167 -6.24 13.05 -10.51
CA TRP A 167 -7.17 12.66 -9.46
C TRP A 167 -8.62 12.68 -9.95
N LYS A 168 -9.41 11.66 -9.59
CA LYS A 168 -10.83 11.49 -9.95
C LYS A 168 -11.61 10.93 -8.76
N GLY A 169 -12.88 11.32 -8.61
CA GLY A 169 -13.78 10.77 -7.58
C GLY A 169 -13.57 11.35 -6.17
N CYS A 170 -12.87 12.47 -6.07
CA CYS A 170 -12.51 13.16 -4.84
C CYS A 170 -12.64 14.67 -5.02
N ASP A 171 -13.83 15.07 -5.43
CA ASP A 171 -14.15 16.47 -5.76
C ASP A 171 -14.13 17.37 -4.50
N ASP A 172 -14.18 16.76 -3.32
CA ASP A 172 -14.01 17.37 -2.00
C ASP A 172 -12.53 17.55 -1.58
N GLY A 173 -11.58 17.25 -2.49
CA GLY A 173 -10.15 17.48 -2.32
C GLY A 173 -9.29 16.21 -2.34
N HIS A 174 -7.99 16.35 -2.58
CA HIS A 174 -7.05 15.22 -2.69
C HIS A 174 -5.66 15.51 -2.11
N THR A 175 -5.55 16.58 -1.34
CA THR A 175 -4.35 16.87 -0.55
C THR A 175 -4.33 16.02 0.72
N PRO A 176 -3.18 15.87 1.40
CA PRO A 176 -3.14 15.20 2.71
C PRO A 176 -4.16 15.76 3.70
N GLN A 177 -4.36 17.08 3.72
CA GLN A 177 -5.32 17.75 4.61
C GLN A 177 -6.76 17.33 4.32
N ASP A 178 -7.11 17.12 3.05
CA ASP A 178 -8.45 16.67 2.67
C ASP A 178 -8.71 15.26 3.16
N PHE A 179 -7.74 14.35 2.99
CA PHE A 179 -7.85 12.99 3.52
C PHE A 179 -7.93 12.96 5.05
N ILE A 180 -7.10 13.75 5.74
CA ILE A 180 -7.14 13.88 7.21
C ILE A 180 -8.51 14.39 7.66
N ARG A 181 -9.07 15.41 7.00
CA ARG A 181 -10.40 15.96 7.31
C ARG A 181 -11.46 14.85 7.27
N VAL A 182 -11.50 14.07 6.18
CA VAL A 182 -12.47 12.98 6.01
C VAL A 182 -12.29 11.92 7.10
N ILE A 183 -11.05 11.49 7.38
CA ILE A 183 -10.77 10.48 8.42
C ILE A 183 -11.25 10.96 9.80
N GLU A 184 -10.95 12.20 10.17
CA GLU A 184 -11.36 12.78 11.44
C GLU A 184 -12.88 12.88 11.58
N GLU A 185 -13.58 13.23 10.49
CA GLU A 185 -15.03 13.32 10.47
C GLU A 185 -15.70 11.95 10.60
N GLU A 186 -15.23 10.95 9.84
CA GLU A 186 -15.73 9.59 9.94
C GLU A 186 -15.44 8.95 11.30
N TYR A 187 -14.26 9.20 11.86
CA TYR A 187 -13.93 8.72 13.20
C TYR A 187 -14.88 9.29 14.26
N LYS A 188 -15.22 10.58 14.19
CA LYS A 188 -16.22 11.19 15.08
C LYS A 188 -17.59 10.55 14.90
N ASN A 189 -18.03 10.34 13.66
CA ASN A 189 -19.32 9.72 13.37
C ASN A 189 -19.42 8.28 13.92
N LEU A 190 -18.32 7.52 13.86
CA LEU A 190 -18.25 6.18 14.45
C LEU A 190 -18.34 6.18 15.98
N GLN A 191 -17.81 7.19 16.66
CA GLN A 191 -17.98 7.29 18.13
C GLN A 191 -19.39 7.72 18.52
N GLY A 192 -20.04 8.59 17.74
CA GLY A 192 -21.43 9.00 17.97
C GLY A 192 -22.41 7.81 17.93
N LYS A 193 -22.20 6.88 17.00
CA LYS A 193 -23.00 5.65 16.86
C LYS A 193 -22.87 4.63 17.98
N LYS A 194 -21.89 4.77 18.89
CA LYS A 194 -21.73 3.82 20.02
C LYS A 194 -22.70 4.09 21.18
N PHE A 195 -23.45 5.20 21.14
CA PHE A 195 -24.34 5.63 22.20
C PHE A 195 -25.83 5.59 21.83
N ASP A 196 -26.16 5.04 20.65
CA ASP A 196 -27.52 4.70 20.21
C ASP A 196 -27.69 3.16 20.17
#